data_AF-A0A7S4C6J0-F1
#
_entry.id   AF-A0A7S4C6J0-F1
#
_cell.length_a   1.000
_cell.length_b   1.000
_cell.length_c   1.000
_cell.angle_alpha   90.00
_cell.angle_beta   90.00
_cell.angle_gamma   90.00
#
_symmetry.space_group_name_H-M   'P 1'
#
loop_
_entity.id
_entity.type
_entity.pdbx_description
1 polymer ?
#
loop_
_entity_poly.entity_id
_entity_poly.type
_entity_poly.pdbx_seq_one_letter_code
_entity_poly.pdbx_strand_id
1 'polypeptide(L)'
;MTRSHSPGMASHMYFSWTTPLIVRAYRHGLKEEDVSSTSDWRCPLLPDTTSLLALFDSLEGDLRSRLWLMMRWRMIKAAVLMFLYSAIQLVLPLLLRGAVVAVDDDDPDGWWYAVAIGGLVFTGSLCKEHQLWLNYQVGAELRALFAALVYRRAMSMRQYELQPSTTNLITVDAQKFNELLPMINWLWAAPLSITAAAVILVSIEGREPSRAVLTTHLRAQGVACNVSFA
;
A
#
# COMPACT_ATOMS: atom_id res chain seq x y z
N MET A 1 -0.91 -0.61 -33.24
CA MET A 1 -1.54 -1.79 -32.60
C MET A 1 -2.22 -1.34 -31.33
N THR A 2 -3.47 -0.91 -31.44
CA THR A 2 -4.40 -0.72 -30.32
C THR A 2 -4.78 -2.11 -29.82
N ARG A 3 -4.35 -2.48 -28.61
CA ARG A 3 -4.72 -3.78 -28.03
C ARG A 3 -6.16 -3.67 -27.53
N SER A 4 -7.12 -4.15 -28.33
CA SER A 4 -8.53 -4.28 -27.94
C SER A 4 -8.80 -5.40 -26.93
N HIS A 5 -7.77 -6.13 -26.49
CA HIS A 5 -7.91 -7.17 -25.48
C HIS A 5 -7.63 -6.61 -24.09
N SER A 6 -8.65 -6.66 -23.23
CA SER A 6 -8.53 -6.42 -21.79
C SER A 6 -7.34 -7.20 -21.22
N PRO A 7 -6.44 -6.56 -20.46
CA PRO A 7 -5.29 -7.23 -19.88
C PRO A 7 -5.74 -8.41 -19.00
N GLY A 8 -5.07 -9.55 -19.13
CA GLY A 8 -5.33 -10.70 -18.27
C GLY A 8 -5.04 -10.39 -16.80
N MET A 9 -5.57 -11.19 -15.87
CA MET A 9 -5.41 -10.98 -14.42
C MET A 9 -3.94 -10.85 -13.99
N ALA A 10 -3.05 -11.68 -14.55
CA ALA A 10 -1.61 -11.59 -14.31
C ALA A 10 -1.03 -10.24 -14.76
N SER A 11 -1.52 -9.69 -15.87
CA SER A 11 -1.06 -8.39 -16.37
C SER A 11 -1.46 -7.23 -15.46
N HIS A 12 -2.59 -7.34 -14.76
CA HIS A 12 -2.99 -6.37 -13.74
C HIS A 12 -2.14 -6.49 -12.48
N MET A 13 -1.85 -7.72 -12.04
CA MET A 13 -1.05 -7.98 -10.85
C MET A 13 0.39 -7.46 -10.97
N TYR A 14 1.01 -7.60 -12.15
CA TYR A 14 2.39 -7.14 -12.40
C TYR A 14 2.47 -5.75 -13.05
N PHE A 15 1.34 -5.07 -13.24
CA PHE A 15 1.27 -3.79 -13.96
C PHE A 15 1.87 -3.83 -15.38
N SER A 16 2.06 -5.01 -15.98
CA SER A 16 2.70 -5.17 -17.30
C SER A 16 1.87 -4.58 -18.45
N TRP A 17 0.60 -4.23 -18.18
CA TRP A 17 -0.23 -3.50 -19.13
C TRP A 17 0.32 -2.10 -19.43
N THR A 18 1.12 -1.50 -18.53
CA THR A 18 1.74 -0.18 -18.72
C THR A 18 3.03 -0.22 -19.57
N THR A 19 3.72 -1.36 -19.59
CA THR A 19 4.98 -1.55 -20.32
C THR A 19 4.97 -1.09 -21.79
N PRO A 20 3.96 -1.40 -22.63
CA PRO A 20 3.95 -0.94 -24.03
C PRO A 20 3.91 0.58 -24.15
N LEU A 21 3.21 1.28 -23.25
CA LEU A 21 3.18 2.75 -23.23
C LEU A 21 4.56 3.32 -22.86
N ILE A 22 5.21 2.74 -21.86
CA ILE A 22 6.56 3.13 -21.42
C ILE A 22 7.58 2.92 -22.54
N VAL A 23 7.53 1.78 -23.23
CA VAL A 23 8.44 1.48 -24.35
C VAL A 23 8.22 2.45 -25.51
N ARG A 24 6.97 2.82 -25.81
CA ARG A 24 6.66 3.82 -26.84
C ARG A 24 7.19 5.20 -26.44
N ALA A 25 6.96 5.60 -25.19
CA ALA A 25 7.48 6.85 -24.63
C ALA A 25 8.99 6.96 -24.78
N TYR A 26 9.71 5.87 -24.48
CA TYR A 26 11.16 5.79 -24.59
C TYR A 26 11.65 5.89 -26.05
N ARG A 27 10.95 5.27 -27.00
CA ARG A 27 11.40 5.20 -28.41
C ARG A 27 11.03 6.42 -29.25
N HIS A 28 9.83 6.95 -29.07
CA HIS A 28 9.24 7.93 -29.98
C HIS A 28 8.91 9.28 -29.33
N GLY A 29 9.07 9.39 -28.01
CA GLY A 29 8.52 10.50 -27.24
C GLY A 29 7.00 10.41 -27.12
N LEU A 30 6.44 10.87 -26.00
CA LEU A 30 4.99 10.95 -25.81
C LEU A 30 4.47 12.26 -26.41
N LYS A 31 3.43 12.15 -27.25
CA LYS A 31 2.62 13.29 -27.71
C LYS A 31 1.25 13.27 -27.03
N GLU A 32 0.58 14.41 -26.95
CA GLU A 32 -0.74 14.53 -26.31
C GLU A 32 -1.80 13.64 -26.99
N GLU A 33 -1.71 13.48 -28.32
CA GLU A 33 -2.55 12.58 -29.11
C GLU A 33 -2.39 11.09 -28.72
N ASP A 34 -1.20 10.68 -28.28
CA ASP A 34 -0.92 9.31 -27.85
C ASP A 34 -1.50 8.99 -26.47
N VAL A 35 -1.80 10.02 -25.68
CA VAL A 35 -2.42 9.90 -24.34
C VAL A 35 -3.94 10.03 -24.43
N SER A 36 -4.43 11.01 -25.20
CA SER A 36 -5.84 11.38 -25.32
C SER A 36 -6.68 10.45 -26.19
N SER A 37 -6.08 9.76 -27.17
CA SER A 37 -6.75 8.78 -28.05
C SER A 37 -7.20 7.51 -27.32
N THR A 38 -6.73 7.28 -26.10
CA THR A 38 -6.92 6.01 -25.41
C THR A 38 -8.00 6.05 -24.34
N SER A 39 -9.24 5.82 -24.76
CA SER A 39 -10.21 5.11 -23.92
C SER A 39 -9.69 3.72 -23.50
N ASP A 40 -8.78 3.12 -24.28
CA ASP A 40 -8.20 1.77 -24.04
C ASP A 40 -7.17 1.70 -22.89
N TRP A 41 -6.42 2.78 -22.59
CA TRP A 41 -5.46 2.83 -21.47
C TRP A 41 -6.00 3.58 -20.26
N ARG A 42 -7.24 4.11 -20.33
CA ARG A 42 -7.93 4.53 -19.10
C ARG A 42 -7.97 3.29 -18.22
N CYS A 43 -7.54 3.44 -16.97
CA CYS A 43 -7.82 2.40 -16.01
C CYS A 43 -9.34 2.20 -16.06
N PRO A 44 -9.86 0.99 -16.39
CA PRO A 44 -11.30 0.77 -16.48
C PRO A 44 -12.02 1.11 -15.16
N LEU A 45 -11.24 1.24 -14.08
CA LEU A 45 -11.63 1.62 -12.74
C LEU A 45 -11.59 3.11 -12.42
N LEU A 46 -11.13 3.99 -13.31
CA LEU A 46 -11.14 5.45 -13.10
C LEU A 46 -12.27 6.04 -13.97
N PRO A 47 -13.48 6.25 -13.41
CA PRO A 47 -14.61 6.74 -14.18
C PRO A 47 -14.32 8.14 -14.71
N ASP A 48 -14.94 8.48 -15.85
CA ASP A 48 -14.89 9.83 -16.40
C ASP A 48 -15.45 10.83 -15.37
N THR A 49 -14.95 12.07 -15.35
CA THR A 49 -15.34 13.06 -14.33
C THR A 49 -16.85 13.32 -14.31
N THR A 50 -17.48 13.25 -15.49
CA THR A 50 -18.93 13.32 -15.68
C THR A 50 -19.66 12.16 -15.01
N SER A 51 -19.18 10.94 -15.19
CA SER A 51 -19.74 9.73 -14.56
C SER A 51 -19.52 9.70 -13.05
N LEU A 52 -18.38 10.20 -12.55
CA LEU A 52 -18.13 10.41 -11.13
C LEU A 52 -19.10 11.41 -10.52
N LEU A 53 -19.33 12.54 -11.19
CA LEU A 53 -20.32 13.53 -10.76
C LEU A 53 -21.74 12.98 -10.76
N ALA A 54 -22.13 12.23 -11.80
CA ALA A 54 -23.44 11.60 -11.87
C ALA A 54 -23.64 10.58 -10.74
N LEU A 55 -22.61 9.78 -10.43
CA LEU A 55 -22.63 8.86 -9.29
C LEU A 55 -22.67 9.62 -7.96
N PHE A 56 -22.00 10.78 -7.86
CA PHE A 56 -22.04 11.61 -6.66
C PHE A 56 -23.43 12.24 -6.43
N ASP A 57 -24.08 12.68 -7.51
CA ASP A 57 -25.40 13.32 -7.42
C ASP A 57 -26.52 12.31 -7.13
N SER A 58 -26.37 11.03 -7.51
CA SER A 58 -27.35 9.97 -7.24
C SER A 58 -27.36 9.49 -5.78
N LEU A 59 -26.33 9.80 -5.00
CA LEU A 59 -26.23 9.43 -3.60
C LEU A 59 -26.88 10.49 -2.70
N GLU A 60 -27.65 10.03 -1.71
CA GLU A 60 -28.26 10.91 -0.72
C GLU A 60 -27.31 11.21 0.45
N GLY A 61 -27.50 12.37 1.09
CA GLY A 61 -26.76 12.79 2.30
C GLY A 61 -25.72 13.90 2.08
N ASP A 62 -24.88 14.11 3.09
CA ASP A 62 -23.83 15.14 3.12
C ASP A 62 -22.64 14.82 2.21
N LEU A 63 -21.88 15.85 1.79
CA LEU A 63 -20.67 15.73 0.97
C LEU A 63 -19.74 14.61 1.47
N ARG A 64 -19.43 14.60 2.78
CA ARG A 64 -18.51 13.62 3.38
C ARG A 64 -19.07 12.19 3.29
N SER A 65 -20.35 12.02 3.56
CA SER A 65 -21.03 10.72 3.54
C SER A 65 -21.06 10.13 2.12
N ARG A 66 -21.34 10.95 1.11
CA ARG A 66 -21.33 10.53 -0.30
C ARG A 66 -19.94 10.07 -0.74
N LEU A 67 -18.92 10.87 -0.46
CA LEU A 67 -17.52 10.55 -0.79
C LEU A 67 -17.08 9.23 -0.12
N TRP A 68 -17.39 9.08 1.17
CA TRP A 68 -17.10 7.85 1.90
C TRP A 68 -17.79 6.64 1.28
N LEU A 69 -19.07 6.75 0.93
CA LEU A 69 -19.84 5.64 0.35
C LEU A 69 -19.27 5.16 -0.99
N MET A 70 -18.82 6.10 -1.84
CA MET A 70 -18.20 5.80 -3.14
C MET A 70 -16.85 5.07 -2.98
N MET A 71 -16.06 5.47 -1.98
CA MET A 71 -14.64 5.08 -1.91
C MET A 71 -14.33 4.03 -0.83
N ARG A 72 -15.24 3.78 0.11
CA ARG A 72 -15.03 2.89 1.27
C ARG A 72 -14.47 1.52 0.91
N TRP A 73 -14.97 0.89 -0.15
CA TRP A 73 -14.55 -0.47 -0.49
C TRP A 73 -13.10 -0.53 -0.97
N ARG A 74 -12.63 0.52 -1.65
CA ARG A 74 -11.23 0.61 -2.11
C ARG A 74 -10.31 1.00 -0.97
N MET A 75 -10.75 1.90 -0.10
CA MET A 75 -10.03 2.27 1.12
C MET A 75 -9.87 1.07 2.06
N ILE A 76 -10.93 0.26 2.25
CA ILE A 76 -10.88 -0.97 3.05
C ILE A 76 -9.90 -1.98 2.43
N LYS A 77 -9.98 -2.21 1.11
CA LYS A 77 -9.01 -3.08 0.42
C LYS A 77 -7.58 -2.58 0.67
N ALA A 78 -7.31 -1.30 0.43
CA ALA A 78 -5.99 -0.73 0.67
C ALA A 78 -5.53 -0.87 2.13
N ALA A 79 -6.43 -0.69 3.11
CA ALA A 79 -6.12 -0.88 4.51
C ALA A 79 -5.77 -2.33 4.85
N VAL A 80 -6.49 -3.30 4.29
CA VAL A 80 -6.18 -4.74 4.45
C VAL A 80 -4.82 -5.08 3.85
N LEU A 81 -4.50 -4.56 2.66
CA LEU A 81 -3.18 -4.78 2.05
C LEU A 81 -2.05 -4.14 2.89
N MET A 82 -2.29 -2.94 3.44
CA MET A 82 -1.32 -2.30 4.35
C MET A 82 -1.10 -3.15 5.61
N PHE A 83 -2.18 -3.65 6.21
CA PHE A 83 -2.09 -4.50 7.40
C PHE A 83 -1.28 -5.77 7.13
N LEU A 84 -1.55 -6.43 6.00
CA LEU A 84 -0.80 -7.62 5.59
C LEU A 84 0.68 -7.31 5.37
N TYR A 85 1.00 -6.20 4.70
CA TYR A 85 2.38 -5.73 4.54
C TYR A 85 3.06 -5.46 5.89
N SER A 86 2.39 -4.77 6.82
CA SER A 86 2.91 -4.52 8.17
C SER A 86 3.18 -5.82 8.93
N ALA A 87 2.28 -6.81 8.84
CA ALA A 87 2.48 -8.11 9.46
C ALA A 87 3.71 -8.85 8.88
N ILE A 88 3.86 -8.83 7.55
CA ILE A 88 5.03 -9.42 6.88
C ILE A 88 6.33 -8.79 7.37
N GLN A 89 6.36 -7.45 7.50
CA GLN A 89 7.55 -6.73 7.97
C GLN A 89 7.92 -7.07 9.43
N LEU A 90 6.95 -7.41 10.28
CA LEU A 90 7.20 -7.86 11.64
C LEU A 90 7.75 -9.29 11.72
N VAL A 91 7.36 -10.16 10.77
CA VAL A 91 7.83 -11.55 10.70
C VAL A 91 9.24 -11.66 10.13
N LEU A 92 9.61 -10.74 9.23
CA LEU A 92 10.91 -10.74 8.56
C LEU A 92 12.14 -10.81 9.51
N PRO A 93 12.25 -9.99 10.59
CA PRO A 93 13.38 -10.09 11.52
C PRO A 93 13.41 -11.41 12.32
N LEU A 94 12.25 -12.03 12.59
CA LEU A 94 12.19 -13.32 13.28
C LEU A 94 12.73 -14.45 12.42
N LEU A 95 12.40 -14.45 11.13
CA LEU A 95 12.96 -15.40 10.17
C LEU A 95 14.44 -15.17 9.93
N LEU A 96 14.88 -13.92 9.90
CA LEU A 96 16.30 -13.59 9.77
C LEU A 96 17.10 -14.13 10.96
N ARG A 97 16.57 -14.01 12.19
CA ARG A 97 17.20 -14.62 13.37
C ARG A 97 17.32 -16.14 13.23
N GLY A 98 16.27 -16.82 12.77
CA GLY A 98 16.30 -18.26 12.53
C GLY A 98 17.32 -18.66 11.45
N ALA A 99 17.43 -17.87 10.40
CA ALA A 99 18.42 -18.06 9.34
C ALA A 99 19.85 -17.95 9.87
N VAL A 100 20.14 -16.96 10.74
CA VAL A 100 21.46 -16.79 11.35
C VAL A 100 21.83 -18.01 12.20
N VAL A 101 20.90 -18.49 13.04
CA VAL A 101 21.14 -19.69 13.88
C VAL A 101 21.41 -20.93 13.01
N ALA A 102 20.63 -21.13 11.95
CA ALA A 102 20.83 -22.25 11.03
C ALA A 102 22.21 -22.22 10.34
N VAL A 103 22.72 -21.03 10.04
CA VAL A 103 24.08 -20.85 9.48
C VAL A 103 25.16 -21.16 10.54
N ASP A 104 24.96 -20.73 11.78
CA ASP A 104 25.90 -20.99 12.87
C ASP A 104 25.98 -22.49 13.23
N ASP A 105 24.86 -23.20 13.17
CA ASP A 105 24.76 -24.64 13.49
C ASP A 105 25.12 -25.56 12.30
N ASP A 106 25.54 -24.99 11.15
CA ASP A 106 25.80 -25.70 9.88
C ASP A 106 24.63 -26.62 9.47
N ASP A 107 23.40 -26.17 9.73
CA ASP A 107 22.18 -26.93 9.47
C ASP A 107 21.95 -27.06 7.95
N PRO A 108 21.99 -28.29 7.39
CA PRO A 108 21.81 -28.50 5.95
C PRO A 108 20.43 -28.04 5.45
N ASP A 109 19.44 -27.90 6.32
CA ASP A 109 18.10 -27.44 5.96
C ASP A 109 17.96 -25.90 5.99
N GLY A 110 18.99 -25.12 6.38
CA GLY A 110 18.91 -23.66 6.52
C GLY A 110 18.43 -22.87 5.27
N TRP A 111 18.48 -23.48 4.08
CA TRP A 111 17.98 -22.90 2.83
C TRP A 111 16.49 -22.56 2.86
N TRP A 112 15.67 -23.24 3.67
CA TRP A 112 14.24 -22.96 3.76
C TRP A 112 13.96 -21.55 4.28
N TYR A 113 14.79 -21.03 5.18
CA TYR A 113 14.68 -19.67 5.69
C TYR A 113 14.89 -18.64 4.57
N ALA A 114 15.88 -18.88 3.69
CA ALA A 114 16.15 -17.99 2.56
C ALA A 114 14.96 -17.96 1.57
N VAL A 115 14.37 -19.12 1.29
CA VAL A 115 13.17 -19.23 0.44
C VAL A 115 11.97 -18.53 1.10
N ALA A 116 11.76 -18.72 2.40
CA ALA A 116 10.68 -18.08 3.14
C ALA A 116 10.82 -16.55 3.16
N ILE A 117 12.04 -16.05 3.41
CA ILE A 117 12.35 -14.62 3.38
C ILE A 117 12.07 -14.06 1.97
N GLY A 118 12.59 -14.70 0.92
CA GLY A 118 12.35 -14.28 -0.46
C GLY A 118 10.86 -14.23 -0.82
N GLY A 119 10.11 -15.27 -0.47
CA GLY A 119 8.67 -15.34 -0.69
C GLY A 119 7.88 -14.25 0.04
N LEU A 120 8.24 -13.97 1.31
CA LEU A 120 7.61 -12.93 2.10
C LEU A 120 7.94 -11.53 1.59
N VAL A 121 9.19 -11.24 1.24
CA VAL A 121 9.61 -9.94 0.70
C VAL A 121 8.90 -9.68 -0.63
N PHE A 122 8.84 -10.69 -1.51
CA PHE A 122 8.13 -10.58 -2.78
C PHE A 122 6.63 -10.33 -2.59
N THR A 123 5.97 -11.11 -1.73
CA THR A 123 4.54 -10.95 -1.42
C THR A 123 4.27 -9.59 -0.77
N GLY A 124 5.10 -9.18 0.18
CA GLY A 124 5.00 -7.88 0.85
C GLY A 124 5.12 -6.71 -0.12
N SER A 125 6.04 -6.81 -1.08
CA SER A 125 6.21 -5.80 -2.14
C SER A 125 4.96 -5.69 -3.01
N LEU A 126 4.38 -6.83 -3.43
CA LEU A 126 3.12 -6.83 -4.18
C LEU A 126 1.97 -6.20 -3.38
N CYS A 127 1.83 -6.53 -2.10
CA CYS A 127 0.80 -5.93 -1.24
C CYS A 127 0.98 -4.41 -1.13
N LYS A 128 2.21 -3.94 -0.91
CA LYS A 128 2.53 -2.52 -0.81
C LYS A 128 2.22 -1.76 -2.10
N GLU A 129 2.67 -2.26 -3.25
CA GLU A 129 2.45 -1.60 -4.54
C GLU A 129 0.96 -1.55 -4.91
N HIS A 130 0.20 -2.63 -4.66
CA HIS A 130 -1.24 -2.63 -4.90
C HIS A 130 -1.99 -1.70 -3.94
N GLN A 131 -1.57 -1.62 -2.68
CA GLN A 131 -2.12 -0.67 -1.71
C GLN A 131 -1.90 0.77 -2.17
N LEU A 132 -0.68 1.08 -2.62
CA LEU A 132 -0.29 2.39 -3.10
C LEU A 132 -1.08 2.77 -4.36
N TRP A 133 -1.19 1.83 -5.31
CA TRP A 133 -1.97 1.99 -6.52
C TRP A 133 -3.45 2.31 -6.22
N LEU A 134 -4.10 1.54 -5.34
CA LEU A 134 -5.48 1.80 -4.95
C LEU A 134 -5.66 3.20 -4.35
N ASN A 135 -4.78 3.62 -3.44
CA ASN A 135 -4.87 4.93 -2.82
C ASN A 135 -4.63 6.08 -3.81
N TYR A 136 -3.69 5.93 -4.76
CA TYR A 136 -3.48 6.94 -5.80
C TYR A 136 -4.69 7.08 -6.71
N GLN A 137 -5.35 5.98 -7.07
CA GLN A 137 -6.57 6.09 -7.87
C GLN A 137 -7.68 6.84 -7.13
N VAL A 138 -7.90 6.52 -5.85
CA VAL A 138 -8.88 7.23 -5.02
C VAL A 138 -8.50 8.71 -4.88
N GLY A 139 -7.20 9.01 -4.72
CA GLY A 139 -6.66 10.37 -4.70
C GLY A 139 -6.96 11.16 -5.96
N ALA A 140 -6.73 10.55 -7.12
CA ALA A 140 -6.97 11.16 -8.41
C ALA A 140 -8.47 11.43 -8.63
N GLU A 141 -9.35 10.50 -8.24
CA GLU A 141 -10.80 10.67 -8.34
C GLU A 141 -11.31 11.77 -7.42
N LEU A 142 -10.83 11.83 -6.16
CA LEU A 142 -11.19 12.90 -5.25
C LEU A 142 -10.79 14.26 -5.81
N ARG A 143 -9.55 14.38 -6.30
CA ARG A 143 -9.05 15.62 -6.89
C ARG A 143 -9.93 16.07 -8.06
N ALA A 144 -10.26 15.15 -8.97
CA ALA A 144 -11.08 15.45 -10.14
C ALA A 144 -12.53 15.81 -9.75
N LEU A 145 -13.12 15.09 -8.79
CA LEU A 145 -14.47 15.35 -8.30
C LEU A 145 -14.56 16.69 -7.58
N PHE A 146 -13.59 17.02 -6.70
CA PHE A 146 -13.55 18.32 -6.03
C PHE A 146 -13.41 19.46 -7.03
N ALA A 147 -12.50 19.35 -8.00
CA ALA A 147 -12.35 20.34 -9.05
C ALA A 147 -13.68 20.58 -9.80
N ALA A 148 -14.37 19.49 -10.16
CA ALA A 148 -15.64 19.58 -10.89
C ALA A 148 -16.79 20.16 -10.03
N LEU A 149 -16.87 19.79 -8.74
CA LEU A 149 -17.86 20.34 -7.80
C LEU A 149 -17.65 21.83 -7.54
N VAL A 150 -16.40 22.26 -7.33
CA VAL A 150 -16.07 23.68 -7.13
C VAL A 150 -16.33 24.46 -8.41
N TYR A 151 -16.00 23.92 -9.59
CA TYR A 151 -16.30 24.55 -10.87
C TYR A 151 -17.81 24.71 -11.11
N ARG A 152 -18.60 23.66 -10.84
CA ARG A 152 -20.07 23.71 -10.89
C ARG A 152 -20.62 24.81 -9.99
N ARG A 153 -20.07 24.94 -8.78
CA ARG A 153 -20.47 25.98 -7.84
C ARG A 153 -20.05 27.37 -8.33
N ALA A 154 -18.84 27.50 -8.85
CA ALA A 154 -18.32 28.77 -9.35
C ALA A 154 -19.13 29.30 -10.54
N MET A 155 -19.57 28.42 -11.45
CA MET A 155 -20.43 28.78 -12.58
C MET A 155 -21.84 29.22 -12.18
N SER A 156 -22.30 28.85 -10.99
CA SER A 156 -23.59 29.31 -10.44
C SER A 156 -23.49 30.64 -9.68
N MET A 157 -22.28 31.11 -9.37
CA MET A 157 -22.02 32.34 -8.62
C MET A 157 -21.75 33.51 -9.56
N ARG A 158 -22.01 34.73 -9.10
CA ARG A 158 -21.65 35.93 -9.86
C ARG A 158 -20.16 36.24 -9.68
N GLN A 159 -19.53 36.85 -10.69
CA GLN A 159 -18.08 37.11 -10.71
C GLN A 159 -17.56 37.88 -9.47
N TYR A 160 -18.34 38.80 -8.91
CA TYR A 160 -17.93 39.55 -7.71
C TYR A 160 -18.00 38.73 -6.41
N GLU A 161 -18.70 37.58 -6.43
CA GLU A 161 -18.81 36.65 -5.30
C GLU A 161 -17.68 35.61 -5.32
N LEU A 162 -17.00 35.47 -6.47
CA LEU A 162 -15.87 34.57 -6.64
C LEU A 162 -14.62 35.15 -5.98
N GLN A 163 -14.27 34.59 -4.84
CA GLN A 163 -13.02 34.92 -4.17
C GLN A 163 -11.83 34.28 -4.90
N PRO A 164 -10.66 34.94 -4.92
CA PRO A 164 -9.42 34.35 -5.45
C PRO A 164 -8.99 33.08 -4.70
N SER A 165 -9.49 32.85 -3.49
CA SER A 165 -9.32 31.59 -2.76
C SER A 165 -9.97 30.38 -3.46
N THR A 166 -10.97 30.60 -4.32
CA THR A 166 -11.67 29.54 -5.07
C THR A 166 -10.74 28.85 -6.08
N THR A 167 -9.84 29.60 -6.72
CA THR A 167 -8.86 29.02 -7.65
C THR A 167 -7.81 28.20 -6.90
N ASN A 168 -7.41 28.66 -5.71
CA ASN A 168 -6.51 27.92 -4.82
C ASN A 168 -7.13 26.61 -4.32
N LEU A 169 -8.44 26.62 -4.04
CA LEU A 169 -9.19 25.41 -3.63
C LEU A 169 -9.17 24.33 -4.73
N ILE A 170 -9.31 24.73 -6.00
CA ILE A 170 -9.33 23.82 -7.16
C ILE A 170 -7.93 23.25 -7.45
N THR A 171 -6.88 24.07 -7.34
CA THR A 171 -5.54 23.68 -7.80
C THR A 171 -4.68 23.15 -6.66
N VAL A 172 -4.51 23.90 -5.58
CA VAL A 172 -3.57 23.60 -4.51
C VAL A 172 -4.19 22.64 -3.50
N ASP A 173 -5.40 22.91 -3.03
CA ASP A 173 -5.98 22.09 -1.97
C ASP A 173 -6.47 20.74 -2.48
N ALA A 174 -7.07 20.69 -3.68
CA ALA A 174 -7.43 19.42 -4.32
C ALA A 174 -6.20 18.53 -4.60
N GLN A 175 -5.06 19.12 -4.95
CA GLN A 175 -3.81 18.39 -5.18
C GLN A 175 -3.29 17.73 -3.90
N LYS A 176 -3.36 18.42 -2.76
CA LYS A 176 -2.95 17.84 -1.46
C LYS A 176 -3.71 16.58 -1.13
N PHE A 177 -5.00 16.47 -1.44
CA PHE A 177 -5.76 15.24 -1.21
C PHE A 177 -5.20 14.04 -1.98
N ASN A 178 -4.75 14.24 -3.22
CA ASN A 178 -4.12 13.21 -4.02
C ASN A 178 -2.78 12.72 -3.43
N GLU A 179 -2.05 13.62 -2.76
CA GLU A 179 -0.77 13.31 -2.10
C GLU A 179 -0.97 12.68 -0.70
N LEU A 180 -2.00 13.11 0.02
CA LEU A 180 -2.29 12.65 1.39
C LEU A 180 -2.95 11.27 1.45
N LEU A 181 -3.77 10.90 0.46
CA LEU A 181 -4.47 9.61 0.48
C LEU A 181 -3.53 8.39 0.53
N PRO A 182 -2.42 8.34 -0.23
CA PRO A 182 -1.38 7.32 -0.03
C PRO A 182 -0.85 7.25 1.40
N MET A 183 -0.74 8.39 2.09
CA MET A 183 -0.17 8.48 3.43
C MET A 183 -1.15 8.11 4.56
N ILE A 184 -2.46 8.15 4.31
CA ILE A 184 -3.47 7.96 5.37
C ILE A 184 -3.33 6.61 6.09
N ASN A 185 -2.89 5.58 5.37
CA ASN A 185 -2.71 4.25 5.93
C ASN A 185 -1.51 4.17 6.90
N TRP A 186 -0.53 5.07 6.77
CA TRP A 186 0.58 5.15 7.71
C TRP A 186 0.16 5.66 9.09
N LEU A 187 -0.90 6.48 9.17
CA LEU A 187 -1.37 7.09 10.42
C LEU A 187 -1.73 6.05 11.48
N TRP A 188 -2.33 4.93 11.07
CA TRP A 188 -2.69 3.83 11.97
C TRP A 188 -1.70 2.66 11.90
N ALA A 189 -1.09 2.39 10.74
CA ALA A 189 -0.16 1.27 10.60
C ALA A 189 1.15 1.50 11.34
N ALA A 190 1.69 2.72 11.33
CA ALA A 190 2.94 3.05 12.02
C ALA A 190 2.86 2.83 13.54
N PRO A 191 1.90 3.41 14.29
CA PRO A 191 1.81 3.18 15.73
C PRO A 191 1.58 1.71 16.07
N LEU A 192 0.72 1.01 15.33
CA LEU A 192 0.47 -0.42 15.53
C LEU A 192 1.75 -1.25 15.32
N SER A 193 2.52 -0.94 14.28
CA SER A 193 3.79 -1.63 13.99
C SER A 193 4.83 -1.36 15.06
N ILE A 194 4.93 -0.13 15.57
CA ILE A 194 5.85 0.23 16.66
C ILE A 194 5.47 -0.53 17.94
N THR A 195 4.19 -0.54 18.31
CA THR A 195 3.72 -1.27 19.49
C THR A 195 3.99 -2.77 19.35
N ALA A 196 3.66 -3.37 18.20
CA ALA A 196 3.91 -4.79 17.95
C ALA A 196 5.40 -5.14 17.98
N ALA A 197 6.26 -4.33 17.35
CA ALA A 197 7.70 -4.52 17.37
C ALA A 197 8.27 -4.42 18.80
N ALA A 198 7.80 -3.45 19.61
CA ALA A 198 8.19 -3.33 21.01
C ALA A 198 7.81 -4.57 21.82
N VAL A 199 6.60 -5.10 21.63
CA VAL A 199 6.14 -6.34 22.30
C VAL A 199 7.01 -7.53 21.89
N ILE A 200 7.31 -7.68 20.60
CA ILE A 200 8.18 -8.76 20.10
C ILE A 200 9.57 -8.65 20.74
N LEU A 201 10.15 -7.45 20.79
CA LEU A 201 11.47 -7.22 21.38
C LEU A 201 11.49 -7.59 22.88
N VAL A 202 10.52 -7.11 23.66
CA VAL A 202 10.41 -7.44 25.09
C VAL A 202 10.21 -8.94 25.31
N SER A 203 9.44 -9.61 24.44
CA SER A 203 9.22 -11.07 24.53
C SER A 203 10.48 -11.89 24.24
N ILE A 204 11.35 -11.39 23.38
CA ILE A 204 12.64 -12.01 23.06
C ILE A 204 13.60 -11.81 24.23
N GLU A 205 13.74 -10.58 24.71
CA GLU A 205 14.65 -10.25 25.81
C GLU A 205 14.22 -10.94 27.11
N GLY A 206 12.93 -11.00 27.45
CA GLY A 206 12.48 -11.67 28.68
C GLY A 206 12.74 -13.19 28.73
N ARG A 207 13.04 -13.82 27.59
CA ARG A 207 13.28 -15.27 27.46
C ARG A 207 14.75 -15.66 27.64
N GLU A 208 15.69 -14.74 27.39
CA GLU A 208 17.13 -14.96 27.52
C GLU A 208 17.65 -14.94 28.99
N PRO A 209 17.31 -13.98 29.87
CA PRO A 209 17.80 -13.96 31.25
C PRO A 209 17.23 -15.12 32.05
N SER A 210 16.01 -15.56 31.77
CA SER A 210 15.40 -16.71 32.42
C SER A 210 16.10 -18.03 32.03
N ARG A 211 16.53 -18.20 30.77
CA ARG A 211 17.34 -19.37 30.33
C ARG A 211 18.80 -19.30 30.78
N ALA A 212 19.41 -18.12 30.81
CA ALA A 212 20.77 -17.93 31.31
C ALA A 212 20.87 -18.14 32.83
N VAL A 213 19.86 -17.69 33.58
CA VAL A 213 19.75 -17.91 35.03
C VAL A 213 19.46 -19.38 35.36
N LEU A 214 18.58 -20.06 34.60
CA LEU A 214 18.33 -21.49 34.79
C LEU A 214 19.56 -22.35 34.45
N THR A 215 20.27 -22.06 33.37
CA THR A 215 21.46 -22.81 32.98
C THR A 215 22.63 -22.57 33.94
N THR A 216 22.81 -21.37 34.47
CA THR A 216 23.80 -21.09 35.51
C THR A 216 23.44 -21.73 36.85
N HIS A 217 22.16 -21.74 37.25
CA HIS A 217 21.72 -22.47 38.45
C HIS A 217 21.86 -23.99 38.31
N LEU A 218 21.50 -24.57 37.17
CA LEU A 218 21.67 -26.01 36.92
C LEU A 218 23.15 -26.43 36.85
N ARG A 219 24.01 -25.57 36.28
CA ARG A 219 25.46 -25.77 36.24
C ARG A 219 26.10 -25.61 37.63
N ALA A 220 25.59 -24.71 38.47
CA ALA A 220 26.00 -24.54 39.86
C ALA A 220 25.53 -25.68 40.78
N GLN A 221 24.44 -26.38 40.43
CA GLN A 221 23.93 -27.55 41.16
C GLN A 221 24.59 -28.88 40.77
N GLY A 222 25.62 -28.86 39.89
CA GLY A 222 26.41 -30.05 39.57
C GLY A 222 25.67 -31.13 38.78
N VAL A 223 24.50 -30.83 38.22
CA VAL A 223 23.77 -31.75 37.34
C VAL A 223 24.42 -31.70 35.96
N ALA A 224 25.55 -32.40 35.82
CA ALA A 224 26.11 -32.75 34.53
C ALA A 224 25.16 -33.75 33.85
N CYS A 225 24.13 -33.24 33.18
CA CYS A 225 23.43 -34.03 32.18
C CYS A 225 24.40 -34.24 31.02
N ASN A 226 25.08 -35.39 31.09
CA ASN A 226 25.87 -35.98 30.03
C ASN A 226 24.92 -36.36 28.89
N VAL A 227 24.47 -35.38 28.11
CA VAL A 227 23.84 -35.62 26.82
C VAL A 227 24.98 -35.84 25.84
N SER A 228 25.44 -37.08 25.75
CA SER A 228 26.28 -37.54 24.65
C SER A 228 25.52 -37.32 23.35
N PHE A 229 25.93 -36.31 22.58
CA PHE A 229 25.68 -36.27 21.15
C PHE A 229 26.67 -37.23 20.49
N ALA A 230 26.12 -38.25 19.83
CA ALA A 230 26.74 -38.92 18.70
C ALA A 230 25.96 -38.51 17.45
#